data_AF-A0A7C5Z668-F1
#
_entry.id   AF-A0A7C5Z668-F1
#
_cell.length_a   1.000
_cell.length_b   1.000
_cell.length_c   1.000
_cell.angle_alpha   90.00
_cell.angle_beta   90.00
_cell.angle_gamma   90.00
#
_symmetry.space_group_name_H-M   'P 1'
#
loop_
_entity.id
_entity.type
_entity.pdbx_description
1 polymer ?
#
loop_
_entity_poly.entity_id
_entity_poly.type
_entity_poly.pdbx_seq_one_letter_code
_entity_poly.pdbx_strand_id
1 'polypeptide(L)'
;MLEIIDINFNPPGNDKNKEWIVLKNFSDKFYFLKGSKKGWKIFDGKYHYFKSSVIIGPKEEVYIVQNKDEFLKNFPQFKEKKLVESSFYLKNSGGIVKIFDENNNLITQKEWPILEKLISVNEIGHNWVEFKFLGDLPSEVKIYIKSDKKEINLEKRLNPREIFTVDLEGEKFDVFVNNYFLGTYYAGYSNFEGKFLKNEFLTPGKENIYFKNYPSFLEAKSFSFWPLLLILSIFAFIYFLKQNNHHH
;
A
#
# COMPACT_ATOMS: atom_id res chain seq x y z
N MET A 1 -25.55 -6.95 20.12
CA MET A 1 -25.23 -7.12 18.69
C MET A 1 -23.77 -7.46 18.60
N LEU A 2 -23.44 -8.45 17.79
CA LEU A 2 -22.06 -8.81 17.47
C LEU A 2 -21.72 -8.21 16.12
N GLU A 3 -20.56 -7.57 16.00
CA GLU A 3 -20.09 -6.97 14.76
C GLU A 3 -18.62 -7.30 14.50
N ILE A 4 -18.28 -7.50 13.23
CA ILE A 4 -16.87 -7.57 12.82
C ILE A 4 -16.32 -6.15 12.79
N ILE A 5 -15.44 -5.82 13.72
CA ILE A 5 -14.86 -4.48 13.80
C ILE A 5 -13.56 -4.35 13.02
N ASP A 6 -12.83 -5.45 12.84
CA ASP A 6 -11.56 -5.45 12.12
C ASP A 6 -11.31 -6.79 11.42
N ILE A 7 -10.62 -6.74 10.29
CA ILE A 7 -10.20 -7.89 9.48
C ILE A 7 -8.73 -7.66 9.12
N ASN A 8 -7.86 -8.43 9.75
CA ASN A 8 -6.43 -8.40 9.46
C ASN A 8 -6.10 -9.59 8.56
N PHE A 9 -6.06 -9.33 7.26
CA PHE A 9 -5.48 -10.24 6.28
C PHE A 9 -3.96 -10.00 6.27
N ASN A 10 -3.15 -11.01 5.95
CA ASN A 10 -1.68 -10.91 6.00
C ASN A 10 -1.06 -10.68 4.61
N PRO A 11 -0.76 -9.42 4.24
CA PRO A 11 0.03 -9.08 3.06
C PRO A 11 1.54 -9.00 3.34
N PRO A 12 2.47 -9.62 2.58
CA PRO A 12 2.43 -10.73 1.64
C PRO A 12 2.79 -12.05 2.36
N GLY A 13 2.66 -13.17 1.67
CA GLY A 13 3.17 -14.46 2.13
C GLY A 13 2.37 -15.61 1.55
N ASN A 14 2.56 -16.81 2.08
CA ASN A 14 1.83 -18.00 1.64
C ASN A 14 0.39 -18.05 2.18
N ASP A 15 -0.18 -16.90 2.59
CA ASP A 15 -1.50 -16.71 3.18
C ASP A 15 -1.82 -17.70 4.33
N LYS A 16 -0.84 -17.93 5.19
CA LYS A 16 -0.91 -18.96 6.25
C LYS A 16 -0.65 -18.36 7.63
N ASN A 17 -1.62 -18.58 8.51
CA ASN A 17 -1.55 -18.57 9.98
C ASN A 17 -1.31 -17.21 10.66
N LYS A 18 -1.43 -16.11 9.92
CA LYS A 18 -1.30 -14.73 10.45
C LYS A 18 -2.55 -13.89 10.25
N GLU A 19 -3.63 -14.50 9.78
CA GLU A 19 -4.90 -13.83 9.53
C GLU A 19 -5.77 -13.90 10.78
N TRP A 20 -6.42 -12.78 11.13
CA TRP A 20 -7.40 -12.76 12.20
C TRP A 20 -8.55 -11.80 11.93
N ILE A 21 -9.69 -12.09 12.55
CA ILE A 21 -10.88 -11.27 12.51
C ILE A 21 -11.25 -10.90 13.94
N VAL A 22 -11.59 -9.63 14.15
CA VAL A 22 -12.01 -9.12 15.47
C VAL A 22 -13.52 -8.98 15.49
N LEU A 23 -14.17 -9.74 16.36
CA LEU A 23 -15.61 -9.72 16.59
C LEU A 23 -15.87 -9.07 17.95
N LYS A 24 -16.71 -8.03 17.97
CA LYS A 24 -17.04 -7.29 19.20
C LYS A 24 -18.51 -7.40 19.55
N ASN A 25 -18.80 -7.56 20.84
CA ASN A 25 -20.15 -7.52 21.36
C ASN A 25 -20.53 -6.11 21.83
N PHE A 26 -21.34 -5.40 21.07
CA PHE A 26 -21.83 -4.08 21.44
C PHE A 26 -23.03 -4.07 22.37
N SER A 27 -23.66 -5.22 22.67
CA SER A 27 -24.78 -5.27 23.61
C SER A 27 -24.36 -5.57 25.05
N ASP A 28 -25.34 -5.52 25.95
CA ASP A 28 -25.20 -5.84 27.36
C ASP A 28 -25.56 -7.30 27.69
N LYS A 29 -25.64 -8.15 26.65
CA LYS A 29 -25.94 -9.59 26.76
C LYS A 29 -24.68 -10.41 26.55
N PHE A 30 -24.65 -11.62 27.12
CA PHE A 30 -23.63 -12.62 26.82
C PHE A 30 -23.99 -13.38 25.53
N TYR A 31 -22.98 -13.73 24.74
CA TYR A 31 -23.10 -14.64 23.60
C TYR A 31 -22.26 -15.88 23.82
N PHE A 32 -22.86 -17.05 23.64
CA PHE A 32 -22.15 -18.31 23.61
C PHE A 32 -21.88 -18.72 22.16
N LEU A 33 -20.65 -18.50 21.71
CA LEU A 33 -20.20 -18.99 20.40
C LEU A 33 -19.94 -20.47 20.53
N LYS A 34 -20.91 -21.28 20.13
CA LYS A 34 -20.79 -22.73 20.17
C LYS A 34 -19.82 -23.20 19.08
N GLY A 35 -18.69 -23.79 19.46
CA GLY A 35 -17.82 -24.53 18.53
C GLY A 35 -18.40 -25.91 18.20
N SER A 36 -17.95 -26.50 17.09
CA SER A 36 -18.26 -27.82 16.52
C SER A 36 -18.78 -27.74 15.08
N LYS A 37 -18.89 -28.89 14.40
CA LYS A 37 -19.51 -29.03 13.06
C LYS A 37 -20.99 -28.65 13.01
N LYS A 38 -21.65 -28.43 14.15
CA LYS A 38 -23.05 -27.96 14.27
C LYS A 38 -23.11 -26.64 15.04
N GLY A 39 -22.00 -25.93 15.13
CA GLY A 39 -21.86 -24.69 15.86
C GLY A 39 -21.86 -23.48 14.93
N TRP A 40 -21.32 -22.38 15.46
CA TRP A 40 -21.09 -21.15 14.73
C TRP A 40 -20.07 -21.38 13.62
N LYS A 41 -20.25 -20.64 12.53
CA LYS A 41 -19.42 -20.77 11.33
C LYS A 41 -19.15 -19.43 10.69
N ILE A 42 -17.97 -19.34 10.08
CA ILE A 42 -17.56 -18.24 9.22
C ILE A 42 -17.69 -18.67 7.76
N PHE A 43 -18.03 -17.72 6.89
CA PHE A 43 -18.07 -17.89 5.45
C PHE A 43 -17.21 -16.82 4.77
N ASP A 44 -16.25 -17.26 3.97
CA ASP A 44 -15.30 -16.45 3.18
C ASP A 44 -15.36 -16.80 1.66
N GLY A 45 -16.41 -17.52 1.27
CA GLY A 45 -16.51 -18.26 0.02
C GLY A 45 -16.74 -19.76 0.26
N LYS A 46 -16.34 -20.28 1.41
CA LYS A 46 -16.69 -21.62 1.92
C LYS A 46 -17.07 -21.53 3.41
N TYR A 47 -17.77 -22.54 3.91
CA TYR A 47 -18.11 -22.59 5.34
C TYR A 47 -16.99 -23.21 6.17
N HIS A 48 -16.60 -22.53 7.24
CA HIS A 48 -15.61 -22.99 8.21
C HIS A 48 -16.21 -22.92 9.61
N TYR A 49 -16.15 -24.03 10.34
CA TYR A 49 -16.72 -24.10 11.68
C TYR A 49 -15.73 -23.58 12.72
N PHE A 50 -16.24 -23.02 13.81
CA PHE A 50 -15.42 -22.72 14.98
C PHE A 50 -15.05 -24.03 15.68
N LYS A 51 -13.77 -24.21 15.99
CA LYS A 51 -13.24 -25.45 16.58
C LYS A 51 -13.46 -25.54 18.08
N SER A 52 -13.56 -24.41 18.77
CA SER A 52 -13.79 -24.32 20.21
C SER A 52 -14.96 -23.38 20.52
N SER A 53 -15.57 -23.59 21.70
CA SER A 53 -16.61 -22.70 22.19
C SER A 53 -16.03 -21.57 23.03
N VAL A 54 -16.65 -20.38 22.99
CA VAL A 54 -16.23 -19.23 23.77
C VAL A 54 -17.44 -18.38 24.19
N ILE A 55 -17.38 -17.78 25.38
CA ILE A 55 -18.38 -16.83 25.85
C ILE A 55 -17.85 -15.41 25.63
N ILE A 56 -18.60 -14.59 24.92
CA ILE A 56 -18.35 -13.16 24.75
C ILE A 56 -19.32 -12.40 25.65
N GLY A 57 -18.78 -11.72 26.65
CA GLY A 57 -19.50 -10.85 27.56
C GLY A 57 -19.79 -9.48 26.94
N PRO A 58 -20.54 -8.64 27.67
CA PRO A 58 -20.83 -7.27 27.25
C PRO A 58 -19.57 -6.48 26.91
N LYS A 59 -19.58 -5.77 25.77
CA LYS A 59 -18.49 -4.90 25.29
C LYS A 59 -17.15 -5.60 25.01
N GLU A 60 -17.08 -6.92 25.16
CA GLU A 60 -15.87 -7.70 24.94
C GLU A 60 -15.60 -7.97 23.46
N GLU A 61 -14.34 -8.31 23.18
CA GLU A 61 -13.82 -8.70 21.88
C GLU A 61 -13.37 -10.17 21.91
N VAL A 62 -13.58 -10.84 20.78
CA VAL A 62 -12.99 -12.15 20.49
C VAL A 62 -12.25 -12.10 19.16
N TYR A 63 -11.12 -12.80 19.11
CA TYR A 63 -10.26 -12.90 17.95
C TYR A 63 -10.45 -14.27 17.31
N ILE A 64 -10.89 -14.30 16.06
CA ILE A 64 -11.04 -15.50 15.27
C ILE A 64 -9.74 -15.72 14.49
N VAL A 65 -9.06 -16.84 14.70
CA VAL A 65 -7.72 -17.13 14.16
C VAL A 65 -7.67 -18.49 13.46
N GLN A 66 -6.74 -18.69 12.53
CA GLN A 66 -6.60 -19.97 11.80
C GLN A 66 -6.01 -21.11 12.63
N ASN A 67 -4.94 -20.82 13.36
CA ASN A 67 -4.22 -21.73 14.24
C ASN A 67 -3.81 -20.95 15.48
N LYS A 68 -4.41 -21.27 16.63
CA LYS A 68 -4.21 -20.52 17.87
C LYS A 68 -2.76 -20.56 18.35
N ASP A 69 -2.12 -21.72 18.28
CA ASP A 69 -0.76 -21.90 18.80
C ASP A 69 0.28 -21.16 17.94
N GLU A 70 0.13 -21.23 16.62
CA GLU A 70 1.00 -20.51 15.70
C GLU A 70 0.75 -19.00 15.74
N PHE A 71 -0.50 -18.58 15.87
CA PHE A 71 -0.87 -17.18 16.05
C PHE A 71 -0.22 -16.59 17.30
N LEU A 72 -0.29 -17.28 18.44
CA LEU A 72 0.31 -16.82 19.69
C LEU A 72 1.84 -16.83 19.71
N LYS A 73 2.49 -17.64 18.86
CA LYS A 73 3.95 -17.57 18.64
C LYS A 73 4.32 -16.29 17.90
N ASN A 74 3.55 -15.91 16.88
CA ASN A 74 3.81 -14.72 16.08
C ASN A 74 3.35 -13.43 16.79
N PHE A 75 2.30 -13.50 17.61
CA PHE A 75 1.71 -12.36 18.31
C PHE A 75 1.50 -12.64 19.81
N PRO A 76 2.58 -12.72 20.62
CA PRO A 76 2.50 -13.05 22.04
C PRO A 76 1.63 -12.09 22.87
N GLN A 77 1.41 -10.86 22.41
CA GLN A 77 0.55 -9.87 23.06
C GLN A 77 -0.94 -10.28 23.13
N PHE A 78 -1.35 -11.30 22.37
CA PHE A 78 -2.72 -11.82 22.40
C PHE A 78 -2.94 -12.98 23.39
N LYS A 79 -1.93 -13.38 24.17
CA LYS A 79 -2.05 -14.51 25.13
C LYS A 79 -3.21 -14.37 26.12
N GLU A 80 -3.47 -13.15 26.58
CA GLU A 80 -4.55 -12.83 27.52
C GLU A 80 -5.89 -12.50 26.84
N LYS A 81 -5.97 -12.63 25.50
CA LYS A 81 -7.17 -12.31 24.72
C LYS A 81 -8.02 -13.56 24.47
N LYS A 82 -9.32 -13.36 24.30
CA LYS A 82 -10.25 -14.44 23.92
C LYS A 82 -10.03 -14.80 22.45
N LEU A 83 -9.62 -16.04 22.21
CA LEU A 83 -9.31 -16.57 20.88
C LEU A 83 -10.23 -17.75 20.56
N VAL A 84 -10.77 -17.77 19.33
CA VAL A 84 -11.49 -18.91 18.77
C VAL A 84 -10.85 -19.32 17.44
N GLU A 85 -10.67 -20.62 17.24
CA GLU A 85 -10.00 -21.13 16.05
C GLU A 85 -11.00 -21.50 14.95
N SER A 86 -10.73 -21.13 13.70
CA SER A 86 -11.49 -21.57 12.53
C SER A 86 -10.62 -21.59 11.28
N SER A 87 -10.82 -22.56 10.37
CA SER A 87 -9.96 -22.75 9.19
C SER A 87 -10.28 -21.84 8.01
N PHE A 88 -10.76 -20.61 8.27
CA PHE A 88 -11.06 -19.62 7.23
C PHE A 88 -9.80 -19.17 6.50
N TYR A 89 -9.96 -18.46 5.39
CA TYR A 89 -8.90 -17.97 4.53
C TYR A 89 -9.27 -16.61 3.93
N LEU A 90 -8.49 -15.58 4.23
CA LEU A 90 -8.71 -14.22 3.75
C LEU A 90 -7.87 -13.95 2.51
N LYS A 91 -8.51 -13.99 1.35
CA LYS A 91 -7.85 -13.61 0.09
C LYS A 91 -7.33 -12.17 0.15
N ASN A 92 -6.10 -12.02 -0.32
CA ASN A 92 -5.45 -10.73 -0.56
C ASN A 92 -6.23 -9.83 -1.54
N SER A 93 -6.95 -10.45 -2.48
CA SER A 93 -7.82 -9.78 -3.44
C SER A 93 -9.11 -9.20 -2.83
N GLY A 94 -9.22 -9.08 -1.50
CA GLY A 94 -10.46 -8.69 -0.82
C GLY A 94 -11.55 -9.77 -0.84
N GLY A 95 -12.67 -9.46 -0.20
CA GLY A 95 -13.84 -10.34 -0.15
C GLY A 95 -14.87 -9.94 0.90
N ILE A 96 -15.81 -10.85 1.19
CA ILE A 96 -16.85 -10.68 2.21
C ILE A 96 -16.73 -11.79 3.25
N VAL A 97 -16.54 -11.43 4.51
CA VAL A 97 -16.66 -12.36 5.63
C VAL A 97 -18.08 -12.29 6.16
N LYS A 98 -18.69 -13.45 6.41
CA LYS A 98 -19.98 -13.57 7.09
C LYS A 98 -19.85 -14.52 8.28
N ILE A 99 -20.52 -14.22 9.39
CA ILE A 99 -20.59 -15.09 10.56
C ILE A 99 -22.04 -15.50 10.78
N PHE A 100 -22.25 -16.80 10.95
CA PHE A 100 -23.54 -17.41 11.21
C PHE A 100 -23.54 -18.12 12.56
N ASP A 101 -24.68 -18.11 13.24
CA ASP A 101 -24.90 -18.92 14.44
C ASP A 101 -25.14 -20.40 14.11
N GLU A 102 -25.36 -21.22 15.15
CA GLU A 102 -25.65 -22.65 15.02
C GLU A 102 -26.96 -22.97 14.28
N ASN A 103 -27.86 -22.00 14.17
CA ASN A 103 -29.16 -22.13 13.48
C ASN A 103 -29.08 -21.64 12.03
N ASN A 104 -27.90 -21.26 11.55
CA ASN A 104 -27.65 -20.64 10.24
C ASN A 104 -28.24 -19.24 10.08
N ASN A 105 -28.54 -18.52 11.16
CA ASN A 105 -28.89 -17.11 11.08
C ASN A 105 -27.61 -16.31 10.81
N LEU A 106 -27.68 -15.38 9.85
CA LEU A 106 -26.60 -14.42 9.63
C LEU A 106 -26.54 -13.45 10.81
N ILE A 107 -25.41 -13.44 11.53
CA ILE A 107 -25.21 -12.58 12.69
C ILE A 107 -24.55 -11.26 12.28
N THR A 108 -23.52 -11.33 11.44
CA THR A 108 -22.79 -10.15 10.96
C THR A 108 -22.06 -10.47 9.67
N GLN A 109 -21.75 -9.43 8.90
CA GLN A 109 -20.87 -9.51 7.75
C GLN A 109 -20.02 -8.26 7.64
N LYS A 110 -18.86 -8.37 6.99
CA LYS A 110 -18.02 -7.23 6.65
C LYS A 110 -17.24 -7.52 5.37
N GLU A 111 -17.25 -6.53 4.49
CA GLU A 111 -16.36 -6.48 3.33
C GLU A 111 -14.97 -6.06 3.81
N TRP A 112 -13.94 -6.76 3.33
CA TRP A 112 -12.56 -6.28 3.47
C TRP A 112 -12.01 -5.95 2.09
N PRO A 113 -11.21 -4.88 2.01
CA PRO A 113 -10.89 -4.26 0.75
C PRO A 113 -9.97 -5.11 -0.13
N ILE A 114 -10.17 -4.97 -1.44
CA ILE A 114 -9.17 -5.33 -2.44
C ILE A 114 -8.11 -4.23 -2.40
N LEU A 115 -6.85 -4.52 -2.07
CA LEU A 115 -5.84 -3.46 -2.03
C LEU A 115 -5.63 -2.75 -3.36
N GLU A 116 -5.78 -3.47 -4.47
CA GLU A 116 -5.76 -2.89 -5.82
C GLU A 116 -6.86 -1.83 -6.04
N LYS A 117 -7.95 -1.86 -5.25
CA LYS A 117 -9.00 -0.84 -5.27
C LYS A 117 -8.80 0.27 -4.25
N LEU A 118 -7.94 0.07 -3.26
CA LEU A 118 -7.67 1.07 -2.22
C LEU A 118 -6.56 2.03 -2.60
N ILE A 119 -5.72 1.67 -3.55
CA ILE A 119 -4.56 2.48 -3.91
C ILE A 119 -4.62 2.69 -5.41
N SER A 120 -5.07 3.86 -5.84
CA SER A 120 -4.88 4.28 -7.21
C SER A 120 -3.51 4.93 -7.32
N VAL A 121 -2.75 4.48 -8.31
CA VAL A 121 -1.43 5.02 -8.61
C VAL A 121 -1.54 5.75 -9.94
N ASN A 122 -1.49 7.08 -9.90
CA ASN A 122 -1.60 7.91 -11.08
C ASN A 122 -0.23 8.48 -11.44
N GLU A 123 0.17 8.38 -12.70
CA GLU A 123 1.26 9.20 -13.22
C GLU A 123 0.70 10.61 -13.42
N ILE A 124 1.24 11.59 -12.70
CA ILE A 124 0.78 13.00 -12.76
C ILE A 124 1.76 13.91 -13.49
N GLY A 125 2.89 13.35 -13.93
CA GLY A 125 3.95 14.05 -14.63
C GLY A 125 5.19 13.17 -14.73
N HIS A 126 6.20 13.70 -15.42
CA HIS A 126 7.46 13.01 -15.65
C HIS A 126 8.16 12.61 -14.35
N ASN A 127 8.19 11.31 -14.06
CA ASN A 127 8.74 10.73 -12.84
C ASN A 127 7.97 11.12 -11.56
N TRP A 128 6.71 11.55 -11.70
CA TRP A 128 5.82 11.83 -10.58
C TRP A 128 4.71 10.79 -10.54
N VAL A 129 4.68 10.06 -9.44
CA VAL A 129 3.62 9.11 -9.14
C VAL A 129 2.81 9.66 -7.97
N GLU A 130 1.50 9.72 -8.13
CA GLU A 130 0.54 9.99 -7.07
C GLU A 130 -0.02 8.67 -6.56
N PHE A 131 0.11 8.42 -5.25
CA PHE A 131 -0.63 7.35 -4.59
C PHE A 131 -1.83 7.98 -3.91
N LYS A 132 -3.01 7.60 -4.37
CA LYS A 132 -4.25 8.04 -3.78
C LYS A 132 -4.95 6.87 -3.11
N PHE A 133 -5.25 7.08 -1.84
CA PHE A 133 -5.89 6.08 -1.02
C PHE A 133 -7.40 6.31 -1.04
N LEU A 134 -8.14 5.29 -1.49
CA LEU A 134 -9.57 5.37 -1.78
C LEU A 134 -10.43 4.80 -0.62
N GLY A 135 -9.83 4.51 0.53
CA GLY A 135 -10.53 4.00 1.72
C GLY A 135 -9.63 3.90 2.95
N ASP A 136 -10.17 3.33 4.03
CA ASP A 136 -9.46 3.16 5.30
C ASP A 136 -8.27 2.20 5.13
N LEU A 137 -7.06 2.74 5.27
CA LEU A 137 -5.85 1.94 5.29
C LEU A 137 -5.68 1.26 6.65
N PRO A 138 -5.04 0.07 6.70
CA PRO A 138 -4.50 -0.42 7.96
C PRO A 138 -3.54 0.62 8.56
N SER A 139 -3.38 0.61 9.88
CA SER A 139 -2.60 1.60 10.65
C SER A 139 -1.12 1.70 10.23
N GLU A 140 -0.63 0.75 9.45
CA GLU A 140 0.72 0.74 8.89
C GLU A 140 0.66 0.25 7.43
N VAL A 141 1.31 1.00 6.54
CA VAL A 141 1.39 0.70 5.12
C VAL A 141 2.85 0.83 4.70
N LYS A 142 3.45 -0.28 4.29
CA LYS A 142 4.82 -0.36 3.80
C LYS A 142 4.84 -0.21 2.29
N ILE A 143 5.42 0.84 1.77
CA ILE A 143 5.56 1.01 0.31
C ILE A 143 6.97 0.59 -0.08
N TYR A 144 7.09 -0.37 -0.98
CA TYR A 144 8.37 -0.76 -1.58
C TYR A 144 8.36 -0.31 -3.04
N ILE A 145 9.38 0.43 -3.44
CA ILE A 145 9.54 0.86 -4.82
C ILE A 145 10.85 0.27 -5.32
N LYS A 146 10.78 -0.57 -6.34
CA LYS A 146 11.93 -1.20 -6.97
C LYS A 146 12.14 -0.61 -8.35
N SER A 147 13.26 0.07 -8.54
CA SER A 147 13.73 0.48 -9.86
C SER A 147 14.82 -0.45 -10.36
N ASP A 148 15.23 -0.26 -11.62
CA ASP A 148 16.41 -0.90 -12.21
C ASP A 148 17.73 -0.50 -11.51
N LYS A 149 17.77 0.65 -10.84
CA LYS A 149 18.99 1.19 -10.21
C LYS A 149 18.99 1.13 -8.68
N LYS A 150 17.81 1.10 -8.06
CA LYS A 150 17.63 1.34 -6.63
C LYS A 150 16.36 0.70 -6.09
N GLU A 151 16.47 0.09 -4.92
CA GLU A 151 15.31 -0.33 -4.13
C GLU A 151 15.10 0.68 -3.00
N ILE A 152 13.85 1.11 -2.82
CA ILE A 152 13.46 2.02 -1.76
C ILE A 152 12.36 1.38 -0.93
N ASN A 153 12.65 1.19 0.35
CA ASN A 153 11.69 0.68 1.32
C ASN A 153 11.21 1.84 2.20
N LEU A 154 9.93 2.16 2.09
CA LEU A 154 9.25 3.15 2.90
C LEU A 154 8.38 2.42 3.91
N GLU A 155 9.00 2.02 5.02
CA GLU A 155 8.28 1.56 6.20
C GLU A 155 7.90 2.78 7.02
N LYS A 156 6.73 3.36 6.75
CA LYS A 156 6.19 4.46 7.53
C LYS A 156 4.76 4.18 7.92
N ARG A 157 4.38 4.64 9.12
CA ARG A 157 2.98 4.93 9.41
C ARG A 157 2.58 6.08 8.50
N LEU A 158 1.97 5.76 7.38
CA LEU A 158 1.44 6.77 6.47
C LEU A 158 0.28 7.45 7.20
N ASN A 159 0.51 8.68 7.61
CA ASN A 159 -0.60 9.57 7.90
C ASN A 159 -1.20 9.95 6.54
N PRO A 160 -2.48 9.64 6.27
CA PRO A 160 -3.08 9.92 4.97
C PRO A 160 -3.03 11.41 4.55
N ARG A 161 -2.79 12.31 5.51
CA ARG A 161 -2.64 13.76 5.25
C ARG A 161 -1.21 14.18 4.89
N GLU A 162 -0.24 13.28 4.96
CA GLU A 162 1.16 13.58 4.70
C GLU A 162 1.52 13.31 3.24
N ILE A 163 2.11 14.31 2.60
CA ILE A 163 2.70 14.19 1.27
C ILE A 163 4.14 13.73 1.43
N PHE A 164 4.50 12.61 0.79
CA PHE A 164 5.85 12.05 0.79
C PHE A 164 6.45 12.06 -0.60
N THR A 165 7.54 12.81 -0.75
CA THR A 165 8.36 12.77 -1.96
C THR A 165 9.52 11.80 -1.77
N VAL A 166 9.73 10.90 -2.73
CA VAL A 166 10.92 10.06 -2.78
C VAL A 166 11.58 10.21 -4.14
N ASP A 167 12.91 10.30 -4.11
CA ASP A 167 13.77 10.43 -5.28
C ASP A 167 13.97 9.05 -5.92
N LEU A 168 13.46 8.89 -7.14
CA LEU A 168 13.36 7.61 -7.84
C LEU A 168 14.35 7.57 -9.00
N GLU A 169 15.57 7.09 -8.79
CA GLU A 169 16.54 6.93 -9.87
C GLU A 169 16.18 5.71 -10.76
N GLY A 170 15.86 5.89 -12.04
CA GLY A 170 15.54 4.78 -12.95
C GLY A 170 14.64 5.15 -14.13
N GLU A 171 14.51 4.24 -15.11
CA GLU A 171 13.56 4.38 -16.23
C GLU A 171 12.27 3.58 -16.00
N LYS A 172 12.32 2.61 -15.07
CA LYS A 172 11.24 1.67 -14.78
C LYS A 172 11.14 1.48 -13.27
N PHE A 173 9.92 1.51 -12.74
CA PHE A 173 9.63 1.36 -11.32
C PHE A 173 8.51 0.35 -11.09
N ASP A 174 8.82 -0.72 -10.39
CA ASP A 174 7.85 -1.67 -9.87
C ASP A 174 7.44 -1.20 -8.46
N VAL A 175 6.16 -0.90 -8.28
CA VAL A 175 5.67 -0.45 -6.97
C VAL A 175 4.96 -1.58 -6.27
N PHE A 176 5.28 -1.72 -4.98
CA PHE A 176 4.61 -2.61 -4.08
C PHE A 176 4.07 -1.88 -2.86
N VAL A 177 2.89 -2.26 -2.37
CA VAL A 177 2.35 -1.76 -1.11
C VAL A 177 1.99 -2.93 -0.21
N ASN A 178 2.49 -2.95 1.02
CA ASN A 178 2.54 -4.12 1.88
C ASN A 178 3.01 -5.36 1.11
N ASN A 179 4.00 -5.16 0.24
CA ASN A 179 4.55 -6.14 -0.72
C ASN A 179 3.56 -6.66 -1.79
N TYR A 180 2.41 -6.03 -2.00
CA TYR A 180 1.58 -6.26 -3.19
C TYR A 180 2.09 -5.46 -4.35
N PHE A 181 2.45 -6.13 -5.44
CA PHE A 181 2.75 -5.47 -6.69
C PHE A 181 1.51 -4.74 -7.22
N LEU A 182 1.58 -3.41 -7.26
CA LEU A 182 0.51 -2.56 -7.78
C LEU A 182 0.64 -2.34 -9.29
N GLY A 183 1.87 -2.37 -9.80
CA GLY A 183 2.12 -2.14 -11.22
C GLY A 183 3.55 -1.70 -11.50
N THR A 184 3.87 -1.71 -12.79
CA THR A 184 5.09 -1.14 -13.34
C THR A 184 4.77 0.24 -13.93
N TYR A 185 5.60 1.22 -13.59
CA TYR A 185 5.55 2.58 -14.12
C TYR A 185 6.84 2.88 -14.86
N TYR A 186 6.75 3.70 -15.90
CA TYR A 186 7.89 4.09 -16.72
C TYR A 186 8.12 5.59 -16.57
N ALA A 187 9.38 6.01 -16.56
CA ALA A 187 9.74 7.39 -16.77
C ALA A 187 9.33 7.80 -18.20
N GLY A 188 8.18 8.45 -18.39
CA GLY A 188 7.85 9.11 -19.67
C GLY A 188 8.88 10.19 -19.99
N TYR A 189 8.91 10.86 -21.16
CA TYR A 189 9.83 11.99 -21.43
C TYR A 189 9.00 13.28 -21.62
N SER A 190 8.72 14.07 -20.56
CA SER A 190 8.08 15.39 -20.76
C SER A 190 8.35 16.38 -19.62
N ASN A 191 8.46 17.66 -19.95
CA ASN A 191 8.76 18.72 -18.97
C ASN A 191 7.48 19.14 -18.21
N PHE A 192 7.23 18.55 -17.04
CA PHE A 192 6.16 19.02 -16.15
C PHE A 192 6.69 20.11 -15.21
N GLU A 193 6.30 21.36 -15.43
CA GLU A 193 6.56 22.45 -14.49
C GLU A 193 5.55 22.39 -13.34
N GLY A 194 5.92 21.75 -12.24
CA GLY A 194 5.09 21.58 -11.04
C GLY A 194 4.75 22.89 -10.30
N LYS A 195 3.85 23.69 -10.87
CA LYS A 195 3.32 24.93 -10.28
C LYS A 195 2.06 24.75 -9.43
N PHE A 196 1.46 23.55 -9.36
CA PHE A 196 0.23 23.31 -8.61
C PHE A 196 0.38 22.22 -7.54
N LEU A 197 0.92 22.58 -6.38
CA LEU A 197 0.67 21.87 -5.10
C LEU A 197 0.64 22.84 -3.91
N LYS A 198 0.26 24.11 -4.14
CA LYS A 198 0.10 25.10 -3.07
C LYS A 198 -1.38 25.42 -2.91
N ASN A 199 -1.97 24.88 -1.85
CA ASN A 199 -3.20 25.33 -1.18
C ASN A 199 -4.55 24.83 -1.75
N GLU A 200 -4.80 23.53 -1.74
CA GLU A 200 -6.18 23.06 -1.56
C GLU A 200 -6.26 22.19 -0.31
N PHE A 201 -7.08 22.62 0.65
CA PHE A 201 -7.43 21.84 1.83
C PHE A 201 -8.09 20.54 1.37
N LEU A 202 -7.42 19.40 1.59
CA LEU A 202 -7.95 18.10 1.25
C LEU A 202 -9.11 17.75 2.18
N THR A 203 -10.31 17.67 1.61
CA THR A 203 -11.51 17.09 2.23
C THR A 203 -11.20 15.65 2.70
N PRO A 204 -11.66 15.20 3.88
CA PRO A 204 -11.54 13.81 4.31
C PRO A 204 -12.04 12.84 3.22
N GLY A 205 -11.24 11.82 2.88
CA GLY A 205 -11.56 10.85 1.82
C GLY A 205 -10.99 11.15 0.43
N LYS A 206 -10.12 12.16 0.29
CA LYS A 206 -9.31 12.40 -0.93
C LYS A 206 -7.86 12.71 -0.52
N GLU A 207 -7.11 11.65 -0.26
CA GLU A 207 -5.76 11.73 0.33
C GLU A 207 -4.73 11.31 -0.72
N ASN A 208 -3.72 12.15 -0.98
CA ASN A 208 -2.74 11.99 -2.06
C ASN A 208 -1.30 12.07 -1.52
N ILE A 209 -0.43 11.16 -1.97
CA ILE A 209 1.03 11.18 -1.76
C ILE A 209 1.72 11.48 -3.10
N TYR A 210 2.66 12.43 -3.14
CA TYR A 210 3.34 12.89 -4.35
C TYR A 210 4.84 12.59 -4.35
N PHE A 211 5.35 11.86 -5.34
CA PHE A 211 6.77 11.51 -5.47
C PHE A 211 7.52 12.42 -6.45
N LYS A 212 8.72 12.92 -6.08
CA LYS A 212 9.54 13.81 -6.91
C LYS A 212 10.91 13.18 -7.18
N ASN A 213 11.21 12.90 -8.44
CA ASN A 213 12.55 12.56 -8.91
C ASN A 213 13.30 13.84 -9.36
N TYR A 214 14.57 13.96 -9.04
CA TYR A 214 15.44 14.98 -9.65
C TYR A 214 16.11 14.41 -10.89
N PRO A 215 16.26 15.20 -11.98
CA PRO A 215 17.08 14.77 -13.10
C PRO A 215 18.47 14.43 -12.59
N SER A 216 19.01 13.30 -13.07
CA SER A 216 20.38 12.92 -12.73
C SER A 216 21.32 14.10 -13.04
N PHE A 217 22.35 14.32 -12.21
CA PHE A 217 23.30 15.42 -12.40
C PHE A 217 23.95 15.44 -13.81
N LEU A 218 23.90 14.32 -14.52
CA LEU A 218 24.35 14.16 -15.91
C LEU A 218 23.39 14.78 -16.94
N GLU A 219 22.10 14.96 -16.64
CA GLU A 219 21.10 15.55 -17.55
C GLU A 219 20.91 17.06 -17.37
N ALA A 220 21.34 17.62 -16.23
CA ALA A 220 21.32 19.07 -15.99
C ALA A 220 22.33 19.86 -16.84
N LYS A 221 23.19 19.16 -17.60
CA LYS A 221 23.99 19.76 -18.66
C LYS A 221 23.49 19.27 -20.01
N SER A 222 22.46 19.93 -20.52
CA SER A 222 22.49 20.27 -21.95
C SER A 222 23.75 21.12 -22.13
N PHE A 223 24.88 20.45 -22.38
CA PHE A 223 26.12 21.10 -22.77
C PHE A 223 25.79 21.73 -24.12
N SER A 224 25.34 22.98 -24.10
CA SER A 224 25.03 23.69 -25.33
C SER A 224 26.30 23.63 -26.17
N PHE A 225 26.26 23.08 -27.38
CA PHE A 225 27.43 23.04 -28.27
C PHE A 225 27.83 24.43 -28.76
N TRP A 226 27.02 25.45 -28.46
CA TRP A 226 27.22 26.84 -28.83
C TRP A 226 28.58 27.44 -28.43
N PRO A 227 29.12 27.27 -27.22
CA PRO A 227 30.44 27.78 -26.85
C PRO A 227 31.56 27.07 -27.63
N LEU A 228 31.39 25.78 -27.94
CA LEU A 228 32.36 25.01 -28.72
C LEU A 228 32.39 25.47 -30.20
N LEU A 229 31.20 25.73 -30.77
CA LEU A 229 31.06 26.34 -32.10
C LEU A 229 31.59 27.79 -32.13
N LEU A 230 31.40 28.55 -31.06
CA LEU A 230 31.94 29.91 -30.93
C LEU A 230 33.49 29.89 -30.89
N ILE A 231 34.07 28.95 -30.15
CA ILE A 231 35.53 28.79 -30.09
C ILE A 231 36.09 28.40 -31.46
N LEU A 232 35.47 27.43 -32.15
CA LEU A 232 35.90 27.00 -33.48
C LEU A 232 35.79 28.14 -34.52
N SER A 233 34.73 28.94 -34.47
CA SER A 233 34.56 30.09 -35.37
C SER A 233 35.58 31.21 -35.09
N ILE A 234 35.93 31.45 -33.83
CA ILE A 234 37.02 32.38 -33.47
C ILE A 234 38.36 31.88 -34.04
N PHE A 235 38.69 30.59 -33.89
CA PHE A 235 39.92 30.03 -34.46
C PHE A 235 39.97 30.12 -35.99
N ALA A 236 38.85 29.82 -36.67
CA ALA A 236 38.75 29.95 -38.12
C ALA A 236 38.95 31.42 -38.57
N PHE A 237 38.37 32.37 -37.85
CA PHE A 237 38.53 33.80 -38.13
C PHE A 237 39.97 34.28 -37.94
N ILE A 238 40.63 33.89 -36.84
CA ILE A 238 42.04 34.21 -36.59
C ILE A 238 42.94 33.61 -37.68
N TYR A 239 42.67 32.37 -38.10
CA TYR A 239 43.40 31.73 -39.20
C TYR A 239 43.25 32.50 -40.51
N PHE A 240 42.02 32.93 -40.84
CA PHE A 240 41.74 33.71 -42.04
C PHE A 240 42.47 35.06 -42.03
N LEU A 241 42.47 35.78 -40.90
CA LEU A 241 43.22 37.03 -40.75
C LEU A 241 44.73 36.82 -40.95
N LYS A 242 45.27 35.69 -40.49
CA LYS A 242 46.70 35.37 -40.63
C LYS A 242 47.08 35.08 -42.09
N GLN A 243 46.23 34.42 -42.87
CA GLN A 243 46.45 34.16 -44.29
C GLN A 243 46.48 35.47 -45.12
N ASN A 244 45.58 36.40 -44.82
CA ASN A 244 45.49 37.65 -45.58
C ASN A 244 46.67 38.62 -45.33
N ASN A 245 47.34 38.52 -44.17
CA ASN A 245 48.51 39.35 -43.87
C ASN A 245 49.81 38.91 -44.57
N HIS A 246 49.83 37.77 -45.27
CA HIS A 246 51.01 37.30 -46.02
C HIS A 246 51.00 37.71 -47.50
N HIS A 247 49.98 38.46 -47.95
CA HIS A 247 49.85 38.94 -49.33
C HIS A 247 50.02 40.46 -49.49
N HIS A 248 50.63 41.13 -48.50
CA HIS A 248 51.03 42.53 -48.56
C HIS A 248 52.53 42.72 -48.37
#